data_AF-A0A8H5ZGV8-F1
#
_entry.id   AF-A0A8H5ZGV8-F1
#
_cell.length_a   1.000
_cell.length_b   1.000
_cell.length_c   1.000
_cell.angle_alpha   90.00
_cell.angle_beta   90.00
_cell.angle_gamma   90.00
#
_symmetry.space_group_name_H-M   'P 1'
#
loop_
_entity.id
_entity.type
_entity.pdbx_description
1 polymer ?
#
loop_
_entity_poly.entity_id
_entity_poly.type
_entity_poly.pdbx_seq_one_letter_code
_entity_poly.pdbx_strand_id
1 'polypeptide(L)'
;MGSRNAEKLELLERYHGAKERLSTVILTGDTDVDAKALKDATGGKGAHAFVDYSPSSLKEEPPFSMAGIKSFKRGGEYILLGGAYVDLT
;
A
#
# COMPACT_ATOMS: atom_id res chain seq x y z
N MET A 1 -2.57 7.42 15.45
CA MET A 1 -3.20 6.87 14.24
C MET A 1 -2.64 7.60 13.03
N GLY A 2 -2.02 6.86 12.10
CA GLY A 2 -1.24 7.39 10.99
C GLY A 2 -2.06 8.31 10.10
N SER A 3 -1.73 9.60 10.12
CA SER A 3 -2.28 10.58 9.19
C SER A 3 -1.42 10.56 7.94
N ARG A 4 -2.05 10.66 6.76
CA ARG A 4 -1.44 10.80 5.43
C ARG A 4 -0.76 12.19 5.29
N ASN A 5 0.04 12.58 6.27
CA ASN A 5 0.71 13.87 6.35
C ASN A 5 2.20 13.65 6.00
N ALA A 6 2.67 14.34 4.98
CA ALA A 6 4.05 14.25 4.48
C ALA A 6 5.09 14.49 5.59
N GLU A 7 4.90 15.51 6.42
CA GLU A 7 5.80 15.85 7.53
C GLU A 7 5.92 14.68 8.53
N LYS A 8 4.82 13.96 8.79
CA LYS A 8 4.84 12.79 9.69
C LYS A 8 5.52 11.57 9.06
N LEU A 9 5.41 11.41 7.74
CA LEU A 9 6.10 10.34 7.02
C LEU A 9 7.61 10.61 6.95
N GLU A 10 8.02 11.86 6.79
CA GLU A 10 9.44 12.26 6.84
C GLU A 10 10.10 11.93 8.19
N LEU A 11 9.34 11.93 9.29
CA LEU A 11 9.86 11.49 10.59
C LEU A 11 10.31 10.03 10.58
N LEU A 12 9.70 9.17 9.75
CA LEU A 12 10.08 7.75 9.65
C LEU A 12 11.47 7.58 9.02
N GLU A 13 11.92 8.53 8.20
CA GLU A 13 13.26 8.49 7.60
C GLU A 13 14.38 8.71 8.63
N ARG A 14 14.04 9.19 9.84
CA ARG A 14 15.01 9.43 10.92
C ARG A 14 15.45 8.14 11.61
N TYR A 15 14.76 7.02 11.40
CA TYR A 15 15.15 5.72 11.96
C TYR A 15 16.38 5.15 11.25
N HIS A 16 17.24 4.45 12.00
CA HIS A 16 18.47 3.87 11.47
C HIS A 16 18.17 2.89 10.30
N GLY A 17 18.84 3.11 9.16
CA GLY A 17 18.64 2.32 7.95
C GLY A 17 17.26 2.47 7.31
N ALA A 18 16.48 3.51 7.64
CA ALA A 18 15.17 3.73 7.04
C ALA A 18 15.30 4.10 5.56
N LYS A 19 16.18 5.03 5.19
CA LYS A 19 16.35 5.48 3.79
C LYS A 19 16.76 4.37 2.81
N GLU A 20 17.29 3.26 3.31
CA GLU A 20 17.67 2.09 2.50
C GLU A 20 16.53 1.08 2.34
N ARG A 21 15.55 1.08 3.26
CA ARG A 21 14.52 0.04 3.38
C ARG A 21 13.09 0.56 3.29
N LEU A 22 12.91 1.88 3.34
CA LEU A 22 11.64 2.57 3.33
C LEU A 22 11.62 3.57 2.18
N SER A 23 10.56 3.49 1.39
CA SER A 23 10.22 4.49 0.38
C SER A 23 8.73 4.82 0.51
N THR A 24 8.38 6.04 0.14
CA THR A 24 6.98 6.48 0.10
C THR A 24 6.48 6.42 -1.34
N VAL A 25 5.32 5.81 -1.55
CA VAL A 25 4.60 5.81 -2.84
C VAL A 25 3.35 6.65 -2.68
N ILE A 26 3.14 7.60 -3.58
CA ILE A 26 1.90 8.39 -3.64
C ILE A 26 0.89 7.61 -4.46
N LEU A 27 -0.25 7.28 -3.84
CA LEU A 27 -1.36 6.58 -4.49
C LEU A 27 -2.43 7.59 -4.92
N THR A 28 -2.90 7.46 -6.15
CA THR A 28 -3.79 8.38 -6.86
C THR A 28 -5.25 7.98 -6.77
N GLY A 29 -5.52 6.71 -6.49
CA GLY A 29 -6.86 6.10 -6.56
C GLY A 29 -7.16 5.47 -7.91
N ASP A 30 -6.31 5.66 -8.93
CA ASP A 30 -6.36 4.86 -10.16
C ASP A 30 -5.61 3.54 -9.94
N THR A 31 -6.33 2.44 -10.06
CA THR A 31 -5.80 1.10 -9.73
C THR A 31 -4.58 0.72 -10.55
N ASP A 32 -4.54 1.03 -11.84
CA ASP A 32 -3.47 0.58 -12.72
C ASP A 32 -2.23 1.48 -12.59
N VAL A 33 -2.44 2.79 -12.41
CA VAL A 33 -1.37 3.74 -12.09
C VAL A 33 -0.71 3.38 -10.75
N ASP A 34 -1.53 3.11 -9.74
CA ASP A 34 -1.07 2.80 -8.39
C ASP A 34 -0.37 1.43 -8.33
N ALA A 35 -0.92 0.42 -9.01
CA ALA A 35 -0.29 -0.89 -9.11
C ALA A 35 1.10 -0.81 -9.77
N LYS A 36 1.22 0.00 -10.83
CA LYS A 36 2.51 0.24 -11.49
C LYS A 36 3.50 0.93 -10.54
N ALA A 37 3.07 1.99 -9.86
CA ALA A 37 3.91 2.73 -8.92
C ALA A 37 4.43 1.83 -7.78
N LEU A 38 3.54 1.00 -7.20
CA LEU A 38 3.89 0.00 -6.19
C LEU A 38 4.88 -1.03 -6.73
N LYS A 39 4.66 -1.54 -7.94
CA LYS A 39 5.57 -2.51 -8.56
C LYS A 39 6.95 -1.90 -8.84
N ASP A 40 7.01 -0.67 -9.34
CA ASP A 40 8.27 0.02 -9.60
C ASP A 40 9.07 0.25 -8.31
N ALA A 41 8.38 0.58 -7.21
CA ALA A 41 9.01 0.72 -5.89
C ALA A 41 9.67 -0.58 -5.36
N THR A 42 9.30 -1.74 -5.91
CA THR A 42 9.94 -3.05 -5.62
C THR A 42 11.08 -3.39 -6.58
N GLY A 43 11.55 -2.42 -7.38
CA GLY A 43 12.50 -2.65 -8.47
C GLY A 43 11.89 -3.47 -9.62
N GLY A 44 10.57 -3.38 -9.81
CA GLY A 44 9.82 -4.06 -10.87
C GLY A 44 9.52 -5.54 -10.60
N LYS A 45 10.03 -6.12 -9.50
CA LYS A 45 9.90 -7.57 -9.20
C LYS A 45 8.54 -7.95 -8.64
N GLY A 46 7.81 -6.97 -8.11
CA GLY A 46 6.54 -7.15 -7.42
C GLY A 46 6.70 -7.37 -5.92
N ALA A 47 5.66 -7.01 -5.16
CA ALA A 47 5.66 -7.09 -3.71
C ALA A 47 5.59 -8.55 -3.22
N HIS A 48 6.25 -8.83 -2.09
CA HIS A 48 6.11 -10.09 -1.36
C HIS A 48 4.82 -10.13 -0.54
N ALA A 49 4.48 -9.02 0.08
CA ALA A 49 3.27 -8.85 0.84
C ALA A 49 2.75 -7.41 0.68
N PHE A 50 1.43 -7.26 0.77
CA PHE A 50 0.76 -5.96 0.87
C PHE A 50 -0.12 -6.00 2.10
N VAL A 51 0.08 -5.02 2.99
CA VAL A 51 -0.65 -4.94 4.26
C VAL A 51 -1.67 -3.83 4.16
N ASP A 52 -2.94 -4.22 4.15
CA ASP A 52 -4.05 -3.30 4.05
C ASP A 52 -4.57 -2.98 5.46
N TYR A 53 -4.47 -1.70 5.84
CA TYR A 53 -4.96 -1.17 7.11
C TYR A 53 -6.28 -0.42 6.95
N SER A 54 -7.05 -0.69 5.89
CA SER A 54 -8.34 -0.04 5.66
C SER A 54 -9.30 -0.33 6.82
N PRO A 55 -9.89 0.72 7.44
CA PRO A 55 -10.67 0.56 8.66
C PRO A 55 -11.97 -0.18 8.38
N SER A 56 -12.48 -0.90 9.39
CA SER A 56 -13.75 -1.62 9.26
C SER A 56 -14.99 -0.75 9.15
N SER A 57 -14.84 0.55 9.43
CA SER A 57 -15.90 1.54 9.23
C SER A 57 -16.08 1.96 7.76
N LEU A 58 -15.21 1.51 6.85
CA LEU A 58 -15.32 1.85 5.44
C LEU A 58 -16.53 1.13 4.82
N LYS A 59 -17.41 1.91 4.18
CA LYS A 59 -18.65 1.43 3.54
C LYS A 59 -18.55 1.33 2.02
N GLU A 60 -17.37 1.56 1.49
CA GLU A 60 -17.02 1.53 0.07
C GLU A 60 -15.80 0.64 -0.11
N GLU A 61 -15.55 0.21 -1.35
CA GLU A 61 -14.36 -0.57 -1.69
C GLU A 61 -13.09 0.18 -1.24
N PRO A 62 -12.15 -0.47 -0.53
CA PRO A 62 -10.95 0.21 -0.13
C PRO A 62 -10.11 0.58 -1.36
N PRO A 63 -9.74 1.87 -1.50
CA PRO A 63 -9.33 2.44 -2.78
C PRO A 63 -8.00 1.88 -3.33
N PHE A 64 -7.25 1.13 -2.53
CA PHE A 64 -5.91 0.65 -2.89
C PHE A 64 -5.76 -0.87 -2.79
N SER A 65 -6.81 -1.61 -2.43
CA SER A 65 -6.74 -3.07 -2.27
C SER A 65 -6.38 -3.75 -3.59
N MET A 66 -7.08 -3.39 -4.68
CA MET A 66 -6.83 -3.95 -6.00
C MET A 66 -5.47 -3.53 -6.58
N ALA A 67 -5.02 -2.30 -6.34
CA ALA A 67 -3.68 -1.85 -6.71
C ALA A 67 -2.60 -2.67 -6.00
N GLY A 68 -2.77 -2.91 -4.69
CA GLY A 68 -1.91 -3.76 -3.88
C GLY A 68 -1.83 -5.19 -4.43
N ILE A 69 -2.98 -5.81 -4.72
CA ILE A 69 -3.06 -7.16 -5.29
C ILE A 69 -2.36 -7.25 -6.66
N LYS A 70 -2.60 -6.28 -7.54
CA LYS A 70 -1.97 -6.24 -8.88
C LYS A 70 -0.45 -6.01 -8.83
N SER A 71 0.09 -5.50 -7.72
CA SER A 71 1.52 -5.23 -7.56
C SER A 71 2.36 -6.48 -7.20
N PHE A 72 1.74 -7.62 -6.94
CA PHE A 72 2.45 -8.80 -6.43
C PHE A 72 3.37 -9.48 -7.44
N LYS A 73 4.39 -10.12 -6.88
CA LYS A 73 5.09 -11.22 -7.57
C LYS A 73 4.28 -12.51 -7.43
N ARG A 74 4.65 -13.56 -8.17
CA ARG A 74 4.06 -14.89 -8.00
C ARG A 74 4.26 -15.40 -6.56
N GLY A 75 3.17 -15.78 -5.91
CA GLY A 75 3.16 -16.23 -4.52
C GLY A 75 3.23 -15.10 -3.48
N GLY A 76 2.89 -13.86 -3.87
CA GLY A 76 2.73 -12.76 -2.93
C GLY A 76 1.50 -12.92 -2.03
N GLU A 77 1.52 -12.25 -0.88
CA GLU A 77 0.51 -12.37 0.17
C GLU A 77 -0.25 -11.06 0.37
N TYR A 78 -1.58 -11.15 0.43
CA TYR A 78 -2.43 -10.03 0.81
C TYR A 78 -2.84 -10.18 2.28
N ILE A 79 -2.42 -9.23 3.11
CA ILE A 79 -2.66 -9.25 4.56
C ILE A 79 -3.68 -8.17 4.88
N LEU A 80 -4.88 -8.60 5.27
CA LEU A 80 -5.96 -7.73 5.72
C LEU A 80 -5.84 -7.49 7.23
N LEU A 81 -5.46 -6.27 7.62
CA LEU A 81 -5.44 -5.80 9.01
C LEU A 81 -6.52 -4.74 9.21
N GLY A 82 -7.75 -5.14 8.88
CA GLY A 82 -8.94 -4.31 8.78
C GLY A 82 -10.01 -5.04 7.97
N GLY A 83 -10.98 -4.32 7.41
CA GLY A 83 -11.92 -4.94 6.47
C GLY A 83 -13.18 -4.14 6.20
N ALA A 84 -13.40 -3.74 4.95
CA ALA A 84 -14.66 -3.14 4.52
C ALA A 84 -15.75 -4.22 4.35
N TYR A 85 -17.01 -3.86 4.62
CA TYR A 85 -18.15 -4.74 4.37
C TYR A 85 -18.79 -4.41 3.02
N VAL A 86 -18.09 -4.79 1.94
CA VAL A 86 -18.44 -4.51 0.54
C VAL A 86 -17.82 -5.57 -0.37
N ASP A 87 -18.37 -5.74 -1.57
CA ASP A 87 -17.72 -6.53 -2.63
C ASP A 87 -16.53 -5.74 -3.21
N LEU A 88 -15.44 -6.44 -3.54
CA LEU A 88 -14.29 -5.89 -4.25
C LEU A 88 -14.45 -6.18 -5.75
N THR A 89 -14.22 -5.19 -6.62
CA THR A 89 -14.50 -5.31 -8.06
C THR A 89 -13.32 -4.97 -8.97
#